data_AF-A0A5B8S4F5-F1
#
_entry.id   AF-A0A5B8S4F5-F1
#
_cell.length_a   1.000
_cell.length_b   1.000
_cell.length_c   1.000
_cell.angle_alpha   90.00
_cell.angle_beta   90.00
_cell.angle_gamma   90.00
#
_symmetry.space_group_name_H-M   'P 1'
#
loop_
_entity.id
_entity.type
_entity.pdbx_description
1 polymer ?
#
loop_
_entity_poly.entity_id
_entity_poly.type
_entity_poly.pdbx_seq_one_letter_code
_entity_poly.pdbx_strand_id
1 'polypeptide(L)'
;MLSLFGCKDPYGPFITTSGNLTQEQVDAIVEECGGNMGMAVVENGSLTINQASDVEVTACVLKALQATGQTTLSSVRNQMYEMPKPER
;
A
#
# COMPACT_ATOMS: atom_id res chain seq x y z
N MET A 1 11.45 7.64 -29.11
CA MET A 1 11.54 6.22 -28.68
C MET A 1 10.91 6.14 -27.30
N LEU A 2 9.96 5.21 -27.13
CA LEU A 2 9.14 5.09 -25.93
C LEU A 2 10.03 4.86 -24.70
N SER A 3 9.96 5.79 -23.74
CA SER A 3 10.45 5.55 -22.39
C SER A 3 9.62 4.41 -21.81
N LEU A 4 10.28 3.27 -21.58
CA LEU A 4 9.74 2.17 -20.81
C LEU A 4 9.33 2.72 -19.45
N PHE A 5 8.02 2.91 -19.27
CA PHE A 5 7.39 3.00 -17.97
C PHE A 5 7.78 1.71 -17.26
N GLY A 6 8.78 1.80 -16.39
CA GLY A 6 9.23 0.68 -15.58
C GLY A 6 8.02 0.14 -14.84
N CYS A 7 7.62 -1.08 -15.17
CA CYS A 7 6.66 -1.83 -14.39
C CYS A 7 7.17 -1.83 -12.96
N LYS A 8 6.50 -1.09 -12.08
CA LYS A 8 6.73 -1.15 -10.64
C LYS A 8 6.52 -2.62 -10.28
N ASP A 9 7.58 -3.23 -9.73
CA ASP A 9 7.60 -4.65 -9.39
C ASP A 9 6.28 -5.02 -8.68
N PRO A 10 5.51 -6.00 -9.19
CA PRO A 10 4.18 -6.30 -8.66
C PRO A 10 4.23 -6.79 -7.21
N TYR A 11 5.41 -7.22 -6.74
CA TYR A 11 5.68 -7.63 -5.37
C TYR A 11 6.41 -6.54 -4.56
N GLY A 12 6.65 -5.38 -5.16
CA GLY A 12 7.33 -4.27 -4.53
C GLY A 12 6.46 -3.56 -3.49
N PRO A 13 7.09 -2.86 -2.53
CA PRO A 13 6.37 -2.10 -1.53
C PRO A 13 5.58 -0.94 -2.13
N PHE A 14 4.39 -0.69 -1.56
CA PHE A 14 3.63 0.52 -1.82
C PHE A 14 4.25 1.67 -1.03
N ILE A 15 4.58 2.76 -1.70
CA ILE A 15 5.17 3.94 -1.07
C ILE A 15 4.22 5.10 -1.33
N THR A 16 3.79 5.75 -0.26
CA THR A 16 2.84 6.87 -0.28
C THR A 16 3.26 7.92 0.74
N THR A 17 2.67 9.12 0.72
CA THR A 17 2.88 10.11 1.79
C THR A 17 2.08 9.68 3.03
N SER A 18 2.70 9.72 4.22
CA SER A 18 2.02 9.40 5.49
C SER A 18 1.11 10.53 5.97
N GLY A 19 1.33 11.76 5.47
CA GLY A 19 0.62 12.95 5.94
C GLY A 19 0.95 13.21 7.40
N ASN A 20 -0.06 13.17 8.28
CA ASN A 20 0.14 13.24 9.73
C ASN A 20 0.03 11.88 10.44
N LEU A 21 0.01 10.76 9.72
CA LEU A 21 0.00 9.44 10.36
C LEU A 21 1.31 9.19 11.09
N THR A 22 1.20 8.79 12.36
CA THR A 22 2.33 8.31 13.16
C THR A 22 2.55 6.82 12.93
N GLN A 23 3.74 6.33 13.27
CA GLN A 23 4.04 4.89 13.23
C GLN A 23 3.05 4.09 14.09
N GLU A 24 2.71 4.56 15.29
CA GLU A 24 1.74 3.89 16.18
C GLU A 24 0.35 3.76 15.55
N GLN A 25 -0.13 4.80 14.84
CA GLN A 25 -1.42 4.74 14.15
C GLN A 25 -1.40 3.74 13.00
N VAL A 26 -0.29 3.67 12.28
CA VAL A 26 -0.09 2.72 11.19
C VAL A 26 0.00 1.29 11.73
N ASP A 27 0.74 1.07 12.82
CA ASP A 27 0.86 -0.24 13.46
C ASP A 27 -0.49 -0.73 14.00
N ALA A 28 -1.30 0.15 14.60
CA ALA A 28 -2.64 -0.19 15.04
C ALA A 28 -3.55 -0.64 13.87
N ILE A 29 -3.47 0.02 12.72
CA ILE A 29 -4.20 -0.38 11.51
C ILE A 29 -3.72 -1.73 10.98
N VAL A 30 -2.41 -1.96 10.98
CA VAL A 30 -1.82 -3.23 10.55
C VAL A 30 -2.27 -4.36 11.46
N GLU A 31 -2.24 -4.15 12.77
CA GLU A 31 -2.68 -5.13 13.77
C GLU A 31 -4.18 -5.43 13.64
N GLU A 32 -5.02 -4.42 13.46
CA GLU A 32 -6.48 -4.58 13.25
C GLU A 32 -6.77 -5.44 12.01
N CYS A 33 -5.98 -5.28 10.95
CA CYS A 33 -6.07 -6.07 9.72
C CYS A 33 -5.40 -7.46 9.80
N GLY A 34 -4.79 -7.82 10.93
CA GLY A 34 -4.08 -9.10 11.11
C GLY A 34 -2.73 -9.17 10.39
N GLY A 35 -2.13 -8.02 10.04
CA GLY A 35 -0.81 -7.93 9.45
C GLY A 35 0.32 -8.01 10.48
N ASN A 36 1.52 -8.34 10.00
CA ASN A 36 2.71 -8.36 10.85
C ASN A 36 3.21 -6.94 11.12
N MET A 37 3.62 -6.66 12.36
CA MET A 37 4.31 -5.41 12.70
C MET A 37 5.55 -5.22 11.81
N GLY A 38 5.76 -4.00 11.31
CA GLY A 38 6.79 -3.68 10.31
C GLY A 38 6.38 -3.92 8.86
N MET A 39 5.15 -4.41 8.62
CA MET A 39 4.55 -4.41 7.29
C MET A 39 4.40 -2.99 6.76
N ALA A 40 4.06 -2.02 7.61
CA ALA A 40 3.95 -0.62 7.23
C ALA A 40 4.83 0.25 8.12
N VAL A 41 5.64 1.11 7.49
CA VAL A 41 6.67 1.92 8.16
C VAL A 41 6.56 3.36 7.70
N VAL A 42 6.49 4.28 8.67
CA VAL A 42 6.49 5.72 8.49
C VAL A 42 7.90 6.25 8.75
N GLU A 43 8.56 6.71 7.70
CA GLU A 43 9.89 7.32 7.77
C GLU A 43 9.92 8.61 6.95
N ASN A 44 10.43 9.69 7.55
CA ASN A 44 10.60 10.99 6.89
C ASN A 44 9.33 11.50 6.16
N GLY A 45 8.14 11.28 6.72
CA GLY A 45 6.85 11.67 6.12
C GLY A 45 6.38 10.78 4.96
N SER A 46 7.10 9.69 4.69
CA SER A 46 6.73 8.65 3.75
C SER A 46 6.23 7.42 4.48
N LEU A 47 5.17 6.81 3.97
CA LEU A 47 4.63 5.54 4.43
C LEU A 47 4.96 4.47 3.39
N THR A 48 5.75 3.48 3.82
CA THR A 48 6.12 2.30 3.04
C THR A 48 5.31 1.12 3.55
N ILE A 49 4.59 0.43 2.67
CA ILE A 49 3.74 -0.72 2.98
C ILE A 49 4.26 -1.89 2.17
N ASN A 50 4.87 -2.85 2.85
CA ASN A 50 5.23 -4.14 2.29
C ASN A 50 3.96 -4.98 2.13
N GLN A 51 3.87 -5.72 1.03
CA GLN A 51 2.74 -6.61 0.82
C GLN A 51 2.84 -7.78 1.81
N ALA A 52 1.75 -8.07 2.51
CA ALA A 52 1.65 -9.31 3.26
C ALA A 52 1.54 -10.49 2.28
N SER A 53 1.89 -11.69 2.75
CA SER A 53 1.68 -12.92 1.97
C SER A 53 0.20 -13.14 1.67
N ASP A 54 -0.68 -12.61 2.52
CA ASP A 54 -2.11 -12.53 2.29
C ASP A 54 -2.49 -11.19 1.66
N VAL A 55 -3.08 -11.26 0.46
CA VAL A 55 -3.54 -10.09 -0.30
C VAL A 55 -4.71 -9.40 0.41
N GLU A 56 -5.52 -10.13 1.17
CA GLU A 56 -6.66 -9.56 1.90
C GLU A 56 -6.19 -8.65 3.04
N VAL A 57 -5.11 -9.04 3.73
CA VAL A 57 -4.47 -8.21 4.77
C VAL A 57 -3.94 -6.92 4.15
N THR A 58 -3.23 -7.01 3.03
CA THR A 58 -2.73 -5.83 2.31
C THR A 58 -3.85 -4.92 1.85
N ALA A 59 -4.93 -5.48 1.30
CA ALA A 59 -6.10 -4.72 0.89
C ALA A 59 -6.83 -4.06 2.07
N CYS A 60 -6.92 -4.73 3.22
CA CYS A 60 -7.47 -4.20 4.45
C CYS A 60 -6.67 -2.98 4.92
N VAL A 61 -5.35 -3.13 5.05
CA VAL A 61 -4.44 -2.06 5.50
C VAL A 61 -4.54 -0.84 4.57
N LEU A 62 -4.51 -1.06 3.26
CA LEU A 62 -4.65 0.03 2.27
C LEU A 62 -6.00 0.75 2.39
N LYS A 63 -7.11 0.02 2.59
CA LYS A 63 -8.44 0.62 2.78
C LYS A 63 -8.53 1.43 4.07
N ALA A 64 -8.01 0.89 5.17
CA ALA A 64 -8.00 1.57 6.47
C ALA A 64 -7.14 2.85 6.43
N LEU A 65 -5.94 2.76 5.85
CA LEU A 65 -5.08 3.93 5.64
C LEU A 65 -5.72 4.97 4.71
N GLN A 66 -6.45 4.55 3.69
CA GLN A 66 -7.21 5.48 2.84
C GLN A 66 -8.37 6.13 3.60
N ALA A 67 -9.07 5.38 4.47
CA ALA A 67 -10.18 5.89 5.28
C ALA A 67 -9.75 6.98 6.27
N THR A 68 -8.47 7.00 6.70
CA THR A 68 -7.93 8.09 7.53
C THR A 68 -7.91 9.44 6.82
N GLY A 69 -7.92 9.46 5.48
CA GLY A 69 -7.80 10.67 4.67
C GLY A 69 -6.44 11.39 4.76
N GLN A 70 -5.49 10.84 5.50
CA GLN A 70 -4.16 11.41 5.72
C GLN A 70 -3.15 10.96 4.67
N THR A 71 -3.40 9.83 4.01
CA THR A 71 -2.52 9.30 2.98
C THR A 71 -2.87 9.88 1.61
N THR A 72 -1.85 10.16 0.81
CA THR A 72 -1.98 10.48 -0.62
C THR A 72 -2.12 9.22 -1.47
N LEU A 73 -2.62 8.11 -0.90
CA LEU A 73 -2.96 6.90 -1.63
C LEU A 73 -4.01 7.30 -2.67
N SER A 74 -3.55 7.66 -3.86
CA SER A 74 -4.35 8.01 -5.01
C SER A 74 -5.33 6.88 -5.20
N SER A 75 -6.57 7.12 -4.79
CA SER A 75 -7.67 6.15 -4.66
C SER A 75 -7.31 4.78 -5.22
N VAL A 76 -7.00 3.82 -4.33
CA VAL A 76 -6.65 2.42 -4.67
C VAL A 76 -7.72 1.74 -5.55
N ARG A 77 -8.86 2.40 -5.75
CA ARG A 77 -9.86 2.13 -6.79
C ARG A 77 -9.29 1.96 -8.21
N ASN A 78 -8.08 2.44 -8.53
CA ASN A 78 -7.43 2.24 -9.85
C ASN A 78 -6.19 1.31 -9.86
N GLN A 79 -5.75 0.77 -8.73
CA GLN A 79 -4.58 -0.14 -8.69
C GLN A 79 -4.96 -1.60 -8.41
N MET A 80 -6.22 -1.87 -8.05
CA MET A 80 -6.67 -3.22 -7.69
C MET A 80 -7.05 -4.10 -8.89
N TYR A 81 -7.01 -3.60 -10.14
CA TYR A 81 -7.34 -4.41 -11.33
C TYR A 81 -6.58 -3.94 -12.57
N GLU A 82 -5.33 -4.36 -12.71
CA GLU A 82 -4.90 -4.91 -13.99
C GLU A 82 -4.52 -6.37 -13.75
N MET A 83 -5.53 -7.24 -13.62
CA MET A 83 -5.33 -8.66 -13.89
C MET A 83 -4.65 -8.76 -15.27
N PRO A 84 -3.52 -9.47 -15.41
CA PRO A 84 -2.94 -9.69 -16.73
C PRO A 84 -4.01 -10.40 -17.58
N LYS A 85 -4.43 -9.75 -18.66
CA LYS A 85 -5.30 -10.41 -19.65
C LYS A 85 -4.55 -11.66 -20.11
N PRO A 86 -5.17 -12.86 -20.10
CA PRO A 86 -4.53 -14.03 -20.68
C PRO A 86 -4.32 -13.75 -22.18
N GLU A 87 -3.06 -13.67 -22.61
CA GLU A 87 -2.69 -13.67 -24.02
C GLU A 87 -3.22 -14.97 -24.65
N ARG A 88 -3.93 -14.82 -25.77
CA ARG A 88 -4.67 -15.87 -26.45
C ARG A 88 -3.88 -16.43 -27.62
#